data_AF-A0A3L9YRH1-F1
#
_entry.id   AF-A0A3L9YRH1-F1
#
_cell.length_a   1.000
_cell.length_b   1.000
_cell.length_c   1.000
_cell.angle_alpha   90.00
_cell.angle_beta   90.00
_cell.angle_gamma   90.00
#
_symmetry.space_group_name_H-M   'P 1'
#
loop_
_entity.id
_entity.type
_entity.pdbx_description
1 polymer ?
#
loop_
_entity_poly.entity_id
_entity_poly.type
_entity_poly.pdbx_seq_one_letter_code
_entity_poly.pdbx_strand_id
1 'polypeptide(L)'
;MAGNIRTSLNFKAALTATLCATLKAWLSIIRIIRDEIAGGWLFTVRGLVAAEVFADFLEMAEHLLESGYKDPAAVMGGSVLEEHIRQLCNKHAIAIDEEKNGKQVPKRADRLNAELAAATAYSKLDQKQITAWLDLRNSAAHGKYNAYTDEQVGQLLAGVTGFMARVPT
;
A
#
# COMPACT_ATOMS: atom_id res chain seq x y z
N MET A 1 -50.91 51.70 3.13
CA MET A 1 -50.15 50.85 4.09
C MET A 1 -49.99 49.38 3.68
N ALA A 2 -50.68 48.87 2.65
CA ALA A 2 -50.57 47.46 2.24
C ALA A 2 -49.27 47.06 1.50
N GLY A 3 -48.51 48.03 0.97
CA GLY A 3 -47.29 47.77 0.19
C GLY A 3 -46.10 47.25 1.01
N ASN A 4 -45.99 47.60 2.30
CA ASN A 4 -44.81 47.31 3.14
C ASN A 4 -44.84 45.92 3.80
N ILE A 5 -46.03 45.33 3.95
CA ILE A 5 -46.22 43.99 4.55
C ILE A 5 -45.95 42.90 3.51
N ARG A 6 -46.26 43.15 2.24
CA ARG A 6 -46.04 42.20 1.13
C ARG A 6 -44.55 42.03 0.80
N THR A 7 -43.77 43.11 0.90
CA THR A 7 -42.30 43.10 0.73
C THR A 7 -41.57 42.39 1.87
N SER A 8 -41.99 42.58 3.13
CA SER A 8 -41.35 41.93 4.28
C SER A 8 -41.62 40.42 4.35
N LEU A 9 -42.81 39.96 3.95
CA LEU A 9 -43.14 38.54 3.79
C LEU A 9 -42.34 37.88 2.66
N ASN A 10 -42.21 38.54 1.51
CA ASN A 10 -41.40 38.05 0.39
C ASN A 10 -39.90 37.99 0.73
N PHE A 11 -39.39 38.94 1.53
CA PHE A 11 -38.00 38.94 1.96
C PHE A 11 -37.70 37.78 2.93
N LYS A 12 -38.57 37.52 3.91
CA LYS A 12 -38.45 36.35 4.78
C LYS A 12 -38.50 35.04 3.99
N ALA A 13 -39.46 34.88 3.09
CA ALA A 13 -39.60 33.68 2.27
C ALA A 13 -38.37 33.41 1.38
N ALA A 14 -37.82 34.47 0.78
CA ALA A 14 -36.57 34.39 0.02
C ALA A 14 -35.39 33.96 0.90
N LEU A 15 -35.26 34.54 2.11
CA LEU A 15 -34.21 34.20 3.06
C LEU A 15 -34.28 32.71 3.48
N THR A 16 -35.47 32.20 3.76
CA THR A 16 -35.68 30.79 4.15
C THR A 16 -35.39 29.85 2.97
N ALA A 17 -35.77 30.23 1.74
CA ALA A 17 -35.48 29.45 0.55
C ALA A 17 -33.97 29.37 0.26
N THR A 18 -33.25 30.49 0.39
CA THR A 18 -31.78 30.52 0.27
C THR A 18 -31.14 29.66 1.36
N LEU A 19 -31.54 29.81 2.62
CA LEU A 19 -31.00 29.01 3.73
C LEU A 19 -31.24 27.50 3.52
N CYS A 20 -32.42 27.13 3.03
CA CYS A 20 -32.76 25.74 2.74
C CYS A 20 -31.96 25.19 1.55
N ALA A 21 -31.72 26.00 0.51
CA ALA A 21 -30.86 25.64 -0.62
C ALA A 21 -29.40 25.47 -0.17
N THR A 22 -28.88 26.38 0.67
CA THR A 22 -27.54 26.28 1.24
C THR A 22 -27.39 25.05 2.13
N LEU A 23 -28.37 24.75 2.98
CA LEU A 23 -28.37 23.53 3.81
C LEU A 23 -28.40 22.26 2.97
N LYS A 24 -29.19 22.22 1.88
CA LYS A 24 -29.20 21.08 0.94
C LYS A 24 -27.84 20.91 0.25
N ALA A 25 -27.20 22.00 -0.15
CA ALA A 25 -25.87 21.96 -0.75
C ALA A 25 -24.84 21.40 0.24
N TRP A 26 -24.82 21.87 1.49
CA TRP A 26 -23.94 21.35 2.54
C TRP A 26 -24.19 19.87 2.84
N LEU A 27 -25.46 19.45 2.92
CA LEU A 27 -25.80 18.05 3.14
C LEU A 27 -25.32 17.15 1.99
N SER A 28 -25.42 17.64 0.74
CA SER A 28 -24.90 16.93 -0.43
C SER A 28 -23.39 16.81 -0.41
N ILE A 29 -22.65 17.87 -0.07
CA ILE A 29 -21.19 17.84 0.06
C ILE A 29 -20.77 16.80 1.11
N ILE A 30 -21.40 16.80 2.28
CA ILE A 30 -21.09 15.84 3.35
C ILE A 30 -21.40 14.41 2.91
N ARG A 31 -22.49 14.18 2.18
CA ARG A 31 -22.82 12.85 1.64
C ARG A 31 -21.78 12.40 0.61
N ILE A 32 -21.36 13.28 -0.30
CA ILE A 32 -20.31 12.96 -1.28
C ILE A 32 -19.01 12.60 -0.56
N ILE A 33 -18.58 13.40 0.44
CA ILE A 33 -17.38 13.09 1.21
C ILE A 33 -17.49 11.74 1.91
N ARG A 34 -18.63 11.44 2.55
CA ARG A 34 -18.89 10.13 3.16
C ARG A 34 -18.82 9.02 2.13
N ASP A 35 -19.42 9.22 0.96
CA ASP A 35 -19.50 8.21 -0.09
C ASP A 35 -18.13 7.97 -0.74
N GLU A 36 -17.27 8.99 -0.88
CA GLU A 36 -15.87 8.86 -1.29
C GLU A 36 -15.04 8.09 -0.25
N ILE A 37 -15.22 8.38 1.04
CA ILE A 37 -14.58 7.64 2.14
C ILE A 37 -15.04 6.18 2.14
N ALA A 38 -16.33 5.94 2.00
CA ALA A 38 -16.91 4.59 1.94
C ALA A 38 -16.53 3.84 0.66
N GLY A 39 -16.35 4.58 -0.45
CA GLY A 39 -15.92 4.08 -1.75
C GLY A 39 -14.44 3.72 -1.82
N GLY A 40 -13.71 3.88 -0.72
CA GLY A 40 -12.35 3.40 -0.57
C GLY A 40 -11.27 4.35 -1.10
N TRP A 41 -11.61 5.62 -1.33
CA TRP A 41 -10.64 6.64 -1.76
C TRP A 41 -9.41 6.73 -0.84
N LEU A 42 -9.60 6.58 0.48
CA LEU A 42 -8.51 6.53 1.46
C LEU A 42 -7.57 5.35 1.24
N PHE A 43 -8.08 4.19 0.82
CA PHE A 43 -7.25 3.03 0.52
C PHE A 43 -6.45 3.24 -0.76
N THR A 44 -7.04 3.88 -1.77
CA THR A 44 -6.34 4.24 -3.01
C THR A 44 -5.20 5.22 -2.76
N VAL A 45 -5.45 6.30 -2.00
CA VAL A 45 -4.41 7.28 -1.65
C VAL A 45 -3.29 6.63 -0.83
N ARG A 46 -3.65 5.77 0.14
CA ARG A 46 -2.66 5.01 0.91
C ARG A 46 -1.79 4.13 0.01
N GLY A 47 -2.40 3.46 -0.98
CA GLY A 47 -1.68 2.63 -1.95
C GLY A 47 -0.69 3.44 -2.79
N LEU A 48 -1.09 4.63 -3.26
CA LEU A 48 -0.20 5.51 -4.02
C LEU A 48 1.01 5.98 -3.20
N VAL A 49 0.77 6.41 -1.96
CA VAL A 49 1.86 6.84 -1.06
C VAL A 49 2.80 5.68 -0.75
N ALA A 50 2.27 4.47 -0.51
CA ALA A 50 3.10 3.29 -0.29
C ALA A 50 3.97 2.97 -1.52
N ALA A 51 3.40 3.06 -2.73
CA ALA A 51 4.14 2.82 -3.97
C ALA A 51 5.27 3.84 -4.18
N GLU A 52 5.04 5.12 -3.90
CA GLU A 52 6.05 6.18 -3.96
C GLU A 52 7.19 5.92 -2.97
N VAL A 53 6.85 5.64 -1.70
CA VAL A 53 7.84 5.33 -0.66
C VAL A 53 8.67 4.09 -1.01
N PHE A 54 8.05 3.05 -1.56
CA PHE A 54 8.79 1.86 -1.99
C PHE A 54 9.68 2.11 -3.21
N ALA A 55 9.24 2.95 -4.15
CA ALA A 55 10.08 3.34 -5.28
C ALA A 55 11.34 4.07 -4.80
N ASP A 56 11.20 5.02 -3.87
CA ASP A 56 12.34 5.72 -3.27
C ASP A 56 13.31 4.74 -2.56
N PHE A 57 12.79 3.75 -1.84
CA PHE A 57 13.64 2.71 -1.21
C PHE A 57 14.36 1.82 -2.22
N LEU A 58 13.73 1.50 -3.36
CA LEU A 58 14.38 0.72 -4.41
C LEU A 58 15.45 1.54 -5.12
N GLU A 59 15.21 2.82 -5.39
CA GLU A 59 16.21 3.74 -5.95
C GLU A 59 17.42 3.90 -5.00
N MET A 60 17.17 4.05 -3.70
CA MET A 60 18.25 4.07 -2.70
C MET A 60 19.04 2.74 -2.67
N ALA A 61 18.36 1.60 -2.82
CA ALA A 61 19.01 0.30 -2.88
C ALA A 61 19.86 0.13 -4.15
N GLU A 62 19.40 0.65 -5.29
CA GLU A 62 20.17 0.70 -6.53
C GLU A 62 21.42 1.57 -6.37
N HIS A 63 21.28 2.76 -5.78
CA HIS A 63 22.41 3.64 -5.52
C HIS A 63 23.45 3.01 -4.56
N LEU A 64 23.00 2.27 -3.54
CA LEU A 64 23.88 1.50 -2.66
C LEU A 64 24.66 0.44 -3.43
N LEU A 65 24.00 -0.30 -4.33
CA LEU A 65 24.65 -1.32 -5.14
C LEU A 65 25.70 -0.71 -6.07
N GLU A 66 25.37 0.39 -6.76
CA GLU A 66 26.30 1.13 -7.62
C GLU A 66 27.52 1.66 -6.87
N SER A 67 27.33 2.00 -5.59
CA SER A 67 28.38 2.46 -4.69
C SER A 67 29.23 1.33 -4.08
N GLY A 68 28.97 0.06 -4.46
CA GLY A 68 29.69 -1.11 -3.96
C GLY A 68 29.18 -1.64 -2.62
N TYR A 69 28.02 -1.17 -2.15
CA TYR A 69 27.38 -1.61 -0.91
C TYR A 69 26.29 -2.65 -1.19
N LYS A 70 26.69 -3.81 -1.71
CA LYS A 70 25.77 -4.89 -2.14
C LYS A 70 24.89 -5.44 -1.01
N ASP A 71 25.45 -5.58 0.19
CA ASP A 71 24.78 -6.23 1.31
C ASP A 71 23.63 -5.37 1.86
N PRO A 72 23.82 -4.06 2.15
CA PRO A 72 22.70 -3.20 2.54
C PRO A 72 21.71 -2.97 1.38
N ALA A 73 22.16 -2.95 0.12
CA ALA A 73 21.26 -2.93 -1.03
C ALA A 73 20.31 -4.14 -1.04
N ALA A 74 20.85 -5.35 -0.83
CA ALA A 74 20.07 -6.57 -0.71
C ALA A 74 19.08 -6.57 0.46
N VAL A 75 19.50 -6.05 1.62
CA VAL A 75 18.60 -5.90 2.79
C VAL A 75 17.48 -4.91 2.50
N MET A 76 17.78 -3.76 1.88
CA MET A 76 16.80 -2.72 1.60
C MET A 76 15.76 -3.17 0.57
N GLY A 77 16.20 -3.63 -0.61
CA GLY A 77 15.29 -4.12 -1.65
C GLY A 77 14.48 -5.34 -1.21
N GLY A 78 15.11 -6.25 -0.45
CA GLY A 78 14.41 -7.39 0.11
C GLY A 78 13.41 -7.03 1.22
N SER A 79 13.63 -5.92 1.93
CA SER A 79 12.66 -5.41 2.93
C SER A 79 11.45 -4.77 2.25
N VAL A 80 11.64 -4.07 1.13
CA VAL A 80 10.53 -3.58 0.29
C VAL A 80 9.66 -4.74 -0.18
N LEU A 81 10.29 -5.82 -0.68
CA LEU A 81 9.57 -7.04 -1.07
C LEU A 81 8.75 -7.63 0.08
N GLU A 82 9.35 -7.76 1.28
CA GLU A 82 8.65 -8.32 2.45
C GLU A 82 7.43 -7.48 2.84
N GLU A 83 7.56 -6.15 2.87
CA GLU A 83 6.44 -5.28 3.20
C GLU A 83 5.35 -5.32 2.11
N HIS A 84 5.72 -5.36 0.84
CA HIS A 84 4.76 -5.52 -0.26
C HIS A 84 3.95 -6.82 -0.13
N ILE A 85 4.60 -7.94 0.22
CA ILE A 85 3.95 -9.22 0.51
C ILE A 85 2.96 -9.07 1.68
N ARG A 86 3.34 -8.38 2.76
CA ARG A 86 2.45 -8.14 3.91
C ARG A 86 1.23 -7.30 3.52
N GLN A 87 1.41 -6.27 2.69
CA GLN A 87 0.31 -5.48 2.16
C GLN A 87 -0.62 -6.31 1.27
N LEU A 88 -0.08 -7.19 0.43
CA LEU A 88 -0.89 -8.12 -0.36
C LEU A 88 -1.69 -9.07 0.54
N CYS A 89 -1.11 -9.58 1.62
CA CYS A 89 -1.86 -10.38 2.59
C CYS A 89 -3.05 -9.61 3.17
N ASN A 90 -2.87 -8.33 3.51
CA ASN A 90 -3.97 -7.49 3.98
C ASN A 90 -5.08 -7.33 2.92
N LYS A 91 -4.71 -7.11 1.66
CA LYS A 91 -5.65 -7.01 0.53
C LYS A 91 -6.46 -8.30 0.33
N HIS A 92 -5.82 -9.46 0.51
CA HIS A 92 -6.42 -10.78 0.35
C HIS A 92 -7.02 -11.36 1.65
N ALA A 93 -7.11 -10.56 2.72
CA ALA A 93 -7.60 -10.98 4.04
C ALA A 93 -6.87 -12.21 4.62
N ILE A 94 -5.57 -12.33 4.35
CA ILE A 94 -4.68 -13.36 4.90
C ILE A 94 -4.03 -12.82 6.18
N ALA A 95 -4.16 -13.57 7.27
CA ALA A 95 -3.56 -13.19 8.55
C ALA A 95 -2.02 -13.14 8.45
N ILE A 96 -1.42 -12.03 8.88
CA ILE A 96 0.04 -11.81 8.85
C ILE A 96 0.76 -12.30 10.11
N ASP A 97 0.00 -12.62 11.16
CA ASP A 97 0.48 -13.13 12.43
C ASP A 97 -0.02 -14.57 12.65
N GLU A 98 0.71 -15.31 13.48
CA GLU A 98 0.33 -16.64 13.94
C GLU A 98 0.49 -16.76 15.46
N GLU A 99 -0.36 -17.58 16.08
CA GLU A 99 -0.22 -17.86 17.50
C GLU A 99 0.85 -18.93 17.74
N LYS A 100 1.87 -18.58 18.52
CA LYS A 100 2.92 -19.50 18.96
C LYS A 100 3.12 -19.37 20.46
N ASN A 101 2.88 -20.46 21.19
CA ASN A 101 3.00 -20.51 22.66
C ASN A 101 2.15 -19.44 23.36
N GLY A 102 0.91 -19.21 22.90
CA GLY A 102 0.00 -18.22 23.49
C GLY A 102 0.36 -16.75 23.21
N LYS A 103 1.29 -16.49 22.28
CA LYS A 103 1.66 -15.15 21.82
C LYS A 103 1.44 -15.03 20.32
N GLN A 104 0.92 -13.89 19.88
CA GLN A 104 0.90 -13.53 18.46
C GLN A 104 2.33 -13.18 18.02
N VAL A 105 2.81 -13.86 16.98
CA VAL A 105 4.11 -13.61 16.36
C VAL A 105 3.95 -13.39 14.86
N PRO A 106 4.75 -12.50 14.24
CA PRO A 106 4.71 -12.31 12.79
C PRO A 106 5.04 -13.60 12.06
N LYS A 107 4.22 -13.94 11.05
CA LYS A 107 4.54 -15.03 10.13
C LYS A 107 5.79 -14.69 9.34
N ARG A 108 6.55 -15.72 8.99
CA ARG A 108 7.69 -15.63 8.08
C ARG A 108 7.23 -15.27 6.66
N ALA A 109 8.01 -14.46 5.96
CA ALA A 109 7.71 -14.03 4.59
C ALA A 109 7.49 -15.21 3.63
N ASP A 110 8.26 -16.29 3.75
CA ASP A 110 8.08 -17.49 2.92
C ASP A 110 6.70 -18.14 3.10
N ARG A 111 6.17 -18.12 4.32
CA ARG A 111 4.84 -18.64 4.62
C ARG A 111 3.76 -17.75 4.02
N LEU A 112 3.91 -16.42 4.17
CA LEU A 112 3.00 -15.47 3.53
C LEU A 112 3.00 -15.62 2.00
N ASN A 113 4.18 -15.81 1.40
CA ASN A 113 4.32 -16.06 -0.03
C ASN A 113 3.57 -17.33 -0.47
N ALA A 114 3.68 -18.41 0.29
CA ALA A 114 2.95 -19.64 0.01
C ALA A 114 1.42 -19.48 0.14
N GLU A 115 0.95 -18.77 1.17
CA GLU A 115 -0.47 -18.50 1.40
C GLU A 115 -1.06 -17.61 0.28
N LEU A 116 -0.34 -16.58 -0.16
CA LEU A 116 -0.74 -15.71 -1.28
C LEU A 116 -0.81 -16.45 -2.62
N ALA A 117 0.18 -17.31 -2.91
CA ALA A 117 0.17 -18.12 -4.12
C ALA A 117 -1.00 -19.14 -4.11
N ALA A 118 -1.31 -19.72 -2.93
CA ALA A 118 -2.46 -20.60 -2.76
C ALA A 118 -3.79 -19.84 -2.93
N ALA A 119 -3.84 -18.57 -2.54
CA ALA A 119 -4.97 -17.67 -2.77
C ALA A 119 -4.99 -17.09 -4.19
N THR A 120 -4.13 -17.55 -5.11
CA THR A 120 -4.03 -17.11 -6.51
C THR A 120 -3.76 -15.60 -6.67
N ALA A 121 -3.14 -14.95 -5.67
CA ALA A 121 -2.76 -13.54 -5.74
C ALA A 121 -1.73 -13.26 -6.86
N TYR A 122 -0.92 -14.27 -7.21
CA TYR A 122 0.03 -14.27 -8.31
C TYR A 122 0.37 -15.69 -8.75
N SER A 123 1.17 -15.82 -9.81
CA SER A 123 1.48 -17.12 -10.42
C SER A 123 2.43 -17.96 -9.57
N LYS A 124 2.45 -19.28 -9.79
CA LYS A 124 3.46 -20.17 -9.19
C LYS A 124 4.89 -19.82 -9.61
N LEU A 125 5.06 -19.17 -10.77
CA LEU A 125 6.36 -18.69 -11.22
C LEU A 125 6.83 -17.52 -10.34
N ASP A 126 5.96 -16.54 -10.10
CA ASP A 126 6.23 -15.42 -9.19
C ASP A 126 6.53 -15.95 -7.78
N GLN A 127 5.77 -16.94 -7.29
CA GLN A 127 6.03 -17.55 -5.98
C GLN A 127 7.47 -18.06 -5.85
N LYS A 128 7.97 -18.81 -6.84
CA LYS A 128 9.33 -19.36 -6.84
C LYS A 128 10.38 -18.27 -6.89
N GLN A 129 10.14 -17.23 -7.69
CA GLN A 129 11.04 -16.10 -7.81
C GLN A 129 11.12 -15.31 -6.49
N ILE A 130 9.98 -15.07 -5.85
CA ILE A 130 9.90 -14.42 -4.54
C ILE A 130 10.65 -15.23 -3.48
N THR A 131 10.50 -16.56 -3.46
CA THR A 131 11.27 -17.43 -2.54
C THR A 131 12.77 -17.25 -2.72
N ALA A 132 13.27 -17.16 -3.95
CA ALA A 132 14.69 -16.93 -4.20
C ALA A 132 15.15 -15.55 -3.68
N TRP A 133 14.36 -14.49 -3.89
CA TRP A 133 14.68 -13.16 -3.37
C TRP A 133 14.62 -13.07 -1.85
N LEU A 134 13.66 -13.75 -1.22
CA LEU A 134 13.57 -13.83 0.24
C LEU A 134 14.77 -14.55 0.85
N ASP A 135 15.26 -15.62 0.21
CA ASP A 135 16.46 -16.32 0.66
C ASP A 135 17.73 -15.46 0.52
N LEU A 136 17.86 -14.69 -0.57
CA LEU A 136 18.94 -13.72 -0.76
C LEU A 136 18.91 -12.65 0.35
N ARG A 137 17.75 -12.02 0.58
CA ARG A 137 17.56 -11.05 1.67
C ARG A 137 17.90 -11.65 3.03
N ASN A 138 17.46 -12.88 3.28
CA ASN A 138 17.72 -13.58 4.53
C ASN A 138 19.23 -13.82 4.73
N SER A 139 19.93 -14.22 3.67
CA SER A 139 21.39 -14.33 3.68
C SER A 139 22.08 -12.99 3.99
N ALA A 140 21.61 -11.90 3.39
CA ALA A 140 22.12 -10.55 3.64
C ALA A 140 21.92 -10.10 5.09
N ALA A 141 20.70 -10.23 5.62
CA ALA A 141 20.35 -9.83 6.98
C ALA A 141 21.06 -10.65 8.07
N HIS A 142 21.55 -11.85 7.73
CA HIS A 142 22.27 -12.74 8.64
C HIS A 142 23.78 -12.83 8.37
N GLY A 143 24.35 -11.91 7.58
CA GLY A 143 25.81 -11.80 7.41
C GLY A 143 26.45 -12.84 6.50
N LYS A 144 25.66 -13.53 5.67
CA LYS A 144 26.15 -14.56 4.72
C LYS A 144 26.53 -13.94 3.37
N TYR A 145 27.42 -12.96 3.37
CA TYR A 145 27.75 -12.11 2.21
C TYR A 145 28.42 -12.83 1.03
N ASN A 146 28.92 -14.05 1.25
CA ASN A 146 29.49 -14.90 0.20
C ASN A 146 28.45 -15.80 -0.49
N ALA A 147 27.20 -15.79 -0.02
CA ALA A 147 26.14 -16.63 -0.58
C ALA A 147 25.50 -16.03 -1.85
N TYR A 148 25.81 -14.77 -2.16
CA TYR A 148 25.24 -14.05 -3.30
C TYR A 148 26.18 -12.99 -3.87
N THR A 149 25.95 -12.64 -5.14
CA THR A 149 26.75 -11.67 -5.91
C THR A 149 26.00 -10.37 -6.14
N ASP A 150 26.75 -9.33 -6.50
CA ASP A 150 26.23 -8.01 -6.89
C ASP A 150 25.21 -8.12 -8.04
N GLU A 151 25.46 -8.98 -9.03
CA GLU A 151 24.54 -9.22 -10.14
C GLU A 151 23.21 -9.82 -9.67
N GLN A 152 23.26 -10.72 -8.69
CA GLN A 152 22.05 -11.30 -8.11
C GLN A 152 21.26 -10.26 -7.30
N VAL A 153 21.94 -9.31 -6.65
CA VAL A 153 21.29 -8.16 -6.00
C VAL A 153 20.62 -7.28 -7.04
N GLY A 154 21.31 -6.93 -8.13
CA GLY A 154 20.72 -6.14 -9.23
C GLY A 154 19.48 -6.80 -9.85
N GLN A 155 19.53 -8.13 -10.04
CA GLN A 155 18.37 -8.93 -10.50
C GLN A 155 17.23 -8.93 -9.49
N LEU A 156 17.53 -8.95 -8.19
CA LEU A 156 16.52 -8.80 -7.13
C LEU A 156 15.84 -7.44 -7.23
N LEU A 157 16.58 -6.34 -7.31
CA LEU A 157 16.00 -4.99 -7.33
C LEU A 157 15.09 -4.78 -8.54
N ALA A 158 15.59 -5.06 -9.74
CA ALA A 158 14.79 -4.98 -10.97
C ALA A 158 13.57 -5.93 -10.94
N GLY A 159 13.77 -7.12 -10.38
CA GLY A 159 12.72 -8.12 -10.21
C GLY A 159 11.60 -7.69 -9.28
N VAL A 160 11.95 -7.11 -8.12
CA VAL A 160 11.00 -6.58 -7.12
C VAL A 160 10.21 -5.43 -7.72
N THR A 161 10.88 -4.46 -8.36
CA THR A 161 10.23 -3.35 -9.08
C THR A 161 9.20 -3.87 -10.09
N GLY A 162 9.61 -4.83 -10.93
CA GLY A 162 8.74 -5.42 -11.94
C GLY A 162 7.59 -6.22 -11.34
N PHE A 163 7.80 -6.92 -10.22
CA PHE A 163 6.75 -7.67 -9.53
C PHE A 163 5.68 -6.73 -8.95
N MET A 164 6.09 -5.67 -8.26
CA MET A 164 5.19 -4.71 -7.66
C MET A 164 4.32 -3.99 -8.69
N ALA A 165 4.90 -3.66 -9.85
CA ALA A 165 4.15 -3.07 -10.96
C ALA A 165 3.09 -4.02 -11.54
N ARG A 166 3.37 -5.34 -11.59
CA ARG A 166 2.41 -6.35 -12.07
C ARG A 166 1.35 -6.72 -11.04
N VAL A 167 1.69 -6.67 -9.75
CA VAL A 167 0.87 -7.15 -8.64
C VAL A 167 0.75 -6.06 -7.57
N PRO A 168 -0.10 -5.04 -7.79
CA PRO A 168 -0.26 -3.93 -6.85
C PRO A 168 -1.05 -4.32 -5.60
N THR A 169 -0.75 -3.66 -4.48
CA THR A 169 -1.41 -3.84 -3.18
C THR A 169 -2.76 -3.17 -3.06
#